data_AF-A0A372LX32-F1
#
_entry.id   AF-A0A372LX32-F1
#
_cell.length_a   1.000
_cell.length_b   1.000
_cell.length_c   1.000
_cell.angle_alpha   90.00
_cell.angle_beta   90.00
_cell.angle_gamma   90.00
#
_symmetry.space_group_name_H-M   'P 1'
#
loop_
_entity.id
_entity.type
_entity.pdbx_description
1 polymer ?
#
loop_
_entity_poly.entity_id
_entity_poly.type
_entity_poly.pdbx_seq_one_letter_code
_entity_poly.pdbx_strand_id
1 'polypeptide(L)'
;MADAPALTATPAPTAAPAAEAPTGERYVALGDSFSSGQGGPGDGAPCREAIPLADGDLGWFGEKERQFNTMPAQQVNVYDATCVDTYTPSIGRDACKPVGVRWVEPEDVGDGAGFHPNGAGHRAMTEEVVGALRR
;
A
#
# COMPACT_ATOMS: atom_id res chain seq x y z
N MET A 1 -12.74 -45.03 17.42
CA MET A 1 -13.24 -43.67 17.72
C MET A 1 -12.07 -42.93 18.33
N ALA A 2 -11.47 -42.01 17.58
CA ALA A 2 -10.35 -41.20 18.05
C ALA A 2 -10.85 -39.76 18.20
N ASP A 3 -10.69 -39.21 19.41
CA ASP A 3 -11.04 -37.82 19.74
C ASP A 3 -10.19 -36.84 18.94
N ALA A 4 -10.84 -35.83 18.36
CA ALA A 4 -10.17 -34.71 17.70
C ALA A 4 -9.75 -33.66 18.75
N PRO A 5 -8.54 -33.07 18.65
CA PRO A 5 -8.10 -32.05 19.60
C PRO A 5 -8.85 -30.73 19.36
N ALA A 6 -9.29 -30.11 20.45
CA ALA A 6 -9.94 -28.80 20.43
C ALA A 6 -8.93 -27.70 20.07
N LEU A 7 -9.27 -26.89 19.06
CA LEU A 7 -8.54 -25.69 18.68
C LEU A 7 -8.64 -24.65 19.80
N THR A 8 -7.50 -24.22 20.34
CA THR A 8 -7.43 -23.11 21.30
C THR A 8 -7.42 -21.78 20.53
N ALA A 9 -8.26 -20.84 20.94
CA ALA A 9 -8.32 -19.51 20.34
C ALA A 9 -7.12 -18.66 20.80
N THR A 10 -6.36 -18.12 19.83
CA THR A 10 -5.30 -17.15 20.10
C THR A 10 -5.91 -15.81 20.50
N PRO A 11 -5.49 -15.17 21.60
CA PRO A 11 -6.00 -13.85 21.98
C PRO A 11 -5.57 -12.79 20.95
N ALA A 12 -6.45 -11.80 20.74
CA ALA A 12 -6.17 -10.66 19.88
C ALA A 12 -4.99 -9.83 20.45
N PRO A 13 -4.12 -9.28 19.59
CA PRO A 13 -3.04 -8.42 20.04
C PRO A 13 -3.61 -7.19 20.75
N THR A 14 -3.06 -6.89 21.93
CA THR A 14 -3.35 -5.67 22.68
C THR A 14 -2.74 -4.49 21.94
N ALA A 15 -3.47 -3.37 21.82
CA ALA A 15 -2.97 -2.16 21.17
C ALA A 15 -1.67 -1.71 21.86
N ALA A 16 -0.64 -1.41 21.05
CA ALA A 16 0.61 -0.85 21.55
C ALA A 16 0.33 0.50 22.25
N PRO A 17 1.06 0.82 23.33
CA PRO A 17 0.91 2.12 23.99
C PRO A 17 1.22 3.25 23.00
N ALA A 18 0.47 4.34 23.12
CA ALA A 18 0.64 5.53 22.30
C ALA A 18 2.06 6.10 22.50
N ALA A 19 2.85 6.09 21.43
CA ALA A 19 4.11 6.84 21.40
C ALA A 19 3.79 8.34 21.31
N GLU A 20 4.62 9.17 21.95
CA GLU A 20 4.48 10.63 21.90
C GLU A 20 4.58 11.11 20.45
N ALA A 21 3.61 11.93 20.02
CA ALA A 21 3.52 12.37 18.63
C ALA A 21 4.73 13.24 18.27
N PRO A 22 5.44 12.94 17.17
CA PRO A 22 6.57 13.77 16.74
C PRO A 22 6.09 15.20 16.45
N THR A 23 6.82 16.19 16.98
CA THR A 23 6.62 17.59 16.64
C THR A 23 7.31 17.87 15.31
N GLY A 24 6.59 17.70 14.20
CA GLY A 24 7.18 17.98 12.88
C GLY A 24 6.24 17.82 11.70
N GLU A 25 5.37 16.81 11.69
CA GLU A 25 4.48 16.56 10.55
C GLU A 25 3.15 16.04 11.09
N ARG A 26 2.06 16.80 10.86
CA ARG A 26 0.70 16.44 11.33
C ARG A 26 -0.08 15.64 10.30
N TYR A 27 0.60 14.89 9.44
CA TYR A 27 -0.08 14.11 8.42
C TYR A 27 0.51 12.70 8.30
N VAL A 28 -0.31 11.79 7.79
CA VAL A 28 0.08 10.42 7.43
C VAL A 28 -0.37 10.18 6.01
N ALA A 29 0.54 9.78 5.13
CA ALA A 29 0.20 9.38 3.77
C ALA A 29 -0.18 7.89 3.75
N LEU A 30 -1.27 7.58 3.04
CA LEU A 30 -1.62 6.20 2.70
C LEU A 30 -0.70 5.72 1.57
N GLY A 31 -0.30 4.45 1.59
CA GLY A 31 0.59 3.86 0.59
C GLY A 31 -0.01 3.89 -0.82
N ASP A 32 0.83 3.82 -1.85
CA ASP A 32 0.39 3.69 -3.23
C ASP A 32 -0.19 2.30 -3.52
N SER A 33 -1.06 2.29 -4.53
CA SER A 33 -1.73 1.14 -5.16
C SER A 33 -0.76 0.18 -5.87
N PHE A 34 0.29 -0.25 -5.17
CA PHE A 34 1.35 -1.13 -5.65
C PHE A 34 0.82 -2.33 -6.46
N SER A 35 -0.28 -2.92 -5.98
CA SER A 35 -0.87 -4.16 -6.48
C SER A 35 -2.29 -3.99 -7.06
N SER A 36 -2.82 -2.78 -7.11
CA SER A 36 -4.25 -2.52 -7.37
C SER A 36 -4.69 -2.70 -8.83
N GLY A 37 -3.81 -3.14 -9.72
CA GLY A 37 -4.13 -3.52 -11.10
C GLY A 37 -4.57 -4.98 -11.27
N GLN A 38 -4.50 -5.80 -10.24
CA GLN A 38 -4.73 -7.24 -10.37
C GLN A 38 -6.20 -7.62 -10.23
N GLY A 39 -6.83 -7.97 -11.36
CA GLY A 39 -8.20 -8.50 -11.42
C GLY A 39 -8.96 -8.21 -12.72
N GLY A 40 -8.38 -7.42 -13.64
CA GLY A 40 -8.96 -7.15 -14.96
C GLY A 40 -8.54 -8.18 -16.02
N PRO A 41 -9.35 -8.45 -17.05
CA PRO A 41 -8.91 -9.22 -18.20
C PRO A 41 -7.78 -8.47 -18.93
N GLY A 42 -6.53 -8.97 -18.85
CA GLY A 42 -5.37 -8.41 -19.58
C GLY A 42 -4.05 -8.35 -18.79
N ASP A 43 -4.08 -8.54 -17.46
CA ASP A 43 -2.94 -8.21 -16.60
C ASP A 43 -2.00 -9.41 -16.25
N GLY A 44 -2.36 -10.65 -16.59
CA GLY A 44 -1.75 -11.87 -16.02
C GLY A 44 -0.46 -12.43 -16.65
N ALA A 45 0.00 -11.89 -17.79
CA ALA A 45 1.29 -12.29 -18.40
C ALA A 45 2.40 -11.26 -18.16
N PRO A 46 2.28 -9.98 -18.61
CA PRO A 46 3.37 -9.01 -18.56
C PRO A 46 3.77 -8.57 -17.14
N CYS A 47 2.97 -8.91 -16.12
CA CYS A 47 3.33 -8.61 -14.75
C CYS A 47 4.37 -9.57 -14.16
N ARG A 48 4.35 -10.86 -14.55
CA ARG A 48 5.28 -11.85 -13.98
C ARG A 48 6.75 -11.58 -14.32
N GLU A 49 7.03 -10.99 -15.48
CA GLU A 49 8.40 -10.54 -15.79
C GLU A 49 8.82 -9.31 -14.99
N ALA A 50 7.86 -8.51 -14.51
CA ALA A 50 8.12 -7.27 -13.77
C ALA A 50 8.26 -7.52 -12.25
N ILE A 51 7.45 -8.42 -11.70
CA ILE A 51 7.42 -8.71 -10.25
C ILE A 51 7.45 -10.23 -10.03
N PRO A 52 8.42 -10.77 -9.26
CA PRO A 52 8.55 -12.20 -9.00
C PRO A 52 7.60 -12.67 -7.88
N LEU A 53 6.34 -12.25 -7.96
CA LEU A 53 5.25 -12.68 -7.09
C LEU A 53 4.37 -13.68 -7.83
N ALA A 54 3.83 -14.68 -7.13
CA ALA A 54 2.87 -15.59 -7.74
C ALA A 54 1.55 -14.85 -8.03
N ASP A 55 0.90 -15.14 -9.15
CA ASP A 55 -0.40 -14.52 -9.51
C ASP A 55 -1.43 -14.58 -8.37
N GLY A 56 -1.46 -15.71 -7.65
CA GLY A 56 -2.38 -15.93 -6.53
C GLY A 56 -2.10 -15.04 -5.33
N ASP A 57 -0.87 -14.56 -5.15
CA ASP A 57 -0.48 -13.72 -4.02
C ASP A 57 -0.83 -12.26 -4.24
N LEU A 58 -0.99 -11.83 -5.48
CA LEU A 58 -1.21 -10.42 -5.81
C LEU A 58 -2.56 -9.89 -5.30
N GLY A 59 -3.59 -10.74 -5.28
CA GLY A 59 -4.84 -10.42 -4.59
C GLY A 59 -4.64 -10.24 -3.08
N TRP A 60 -3.85 -11.12 -2.46
CA TRP A 60 -3.51 -11.04 -1.04
C TRP A 60 -2.70 -9.78 -0.72
N PHE A 61 -1.72 -9.40 -1.55
CA PHE A 61 -0.96 -8.15 -1.39
C PHE A 61 -1.88 -6.93 -1.45
N GLY A 62 -2.80 -6.86 -2.41
CA GLY A 62 -3.76 -5.75 -2.49
C GLY A 62 -4.68 -5.67 -1.28
N GLU A 63 -5.11 -6.81 -0.73
CA GLU A 63 -5.85 -6.84 0.53
C GLU A 63 -5.00 -6.34 1.70
N LYS A 64 -3.73 -6.76 1.79
CA LYS A 64 -2.81 -6.35 2.86
C LYS A 64 -2.45 -4.87 2.79
N GLU A 65 -2.32 -4.33 1.60
CA GLU A 65 -2.08 -2.92 1.35
C GLU A 65 -3.27 -2.06 1.80
N ARG A 66 -4.51 -2.47 1.46
CA ARG A 66 -5.73 -1.81 1.97
C ARG A 66 -5.87 -1.95 3.49
N GLN A 67 -5.53 -3.11 4.04
CA GLN A 67 -5.48 -3.32 5.50
C GLN A 67 -4.47 -2.38 6.15
N PHE A 68 -3.27 -2.28 5.56
CA PHE A 68 -2.24 -1.34 6.00
C PHE A 68 -2.78 0.07 5.94
N ASN A 69 -3.38 0.54 4.84
CA ASN A 69 -3.93 1.90 4.71
C ASN A 69 -5.06 2.21 5.70
N THR A 70 -5.81 1.19 6.14
CA THR A 70 -6.84 1.36 7.17
C THR A 70 -6.23 1.68 8.55
N MET A 71 -5.09 1.09 8.90
CA MET A 71 -4.44 1.28 10.21
C MET A 71 -4.04 2.74 10.52
N PRO A 72 -3.25 3.44 9.69
CA PRO A 72 -2.92 4.85 9.92
C PRO A 72 -4.15 5.74 9.79
N ALA A 73 -5.09 5.45 8.88
CA ALA A 73 -6.33 6.22 8.74
C ALA A 73 -7.22 6.17 10.00
N GLN A 74 -7.18 5.08 10.76
CA GLN A 74 -7.83 5.02 12.08
C GLN A 74 -7.07 5.85 13.11
N GLN A 75 -5.73 5.79 13.04
CA GLN A 75 -4.84 6.42 14.01
C GLN A 75 -4.88 7.95 13.95
N VAL A 76 -5.12 8.56 12.77
CA VAL A 76 -5.14 10.03 12.67
C VAL A 76 -6.18 10.70 13.59
N ASN A 77 -7.29 10.02 13.88
CA ASN A 77 -8.33 10.51 14.82
C ASN A 77 -7.85 10.55 16.27
N VAL A 78 -6.83 9.76 16.63
CA VAL A 78 -6.28 9.67 17.99
C VAL A 78 -5.20 10.74 18.22
N TYR A 79 -4.46 11.12 17.18
CA TYR A 79 -3.27 11.99 17.31
C TYR A 79 -3.43 13.37 16.66
N ASP A 80 -4.64 13.78 16.28
CA ASP A 80 -4.89 15.05 15.60
C ASP A 80 -4.01 15.23 14.35
N ALA A 81 -4.00 14.18 13.51
CA ALA A 81 -3.29 14.18 12.24
C ALA A 81 -4.26 14.24 11.05
N THR A 82 -3.74 14.58 9.89
CA THR A 82 -4.44 14.53 8.60
C THR A 82 -4.04 13.28 7.84
N CYS A 83 -5.01 12.50 7.38
CA CYS A 83 -4.74 11.41 6.45
C CYS A 83 -4.68 11.96 5.01
N VAL A 84 -3.62 11.62 4.27
CA VAL A 84 -3.47 11.98 2.85
C VAL A 84 -3.58 10.72 2.01
N ASP A 85 -4.60 10.65 1.17
CA ASP A 85 -4.84 9.51 0.30
C ASP A 85 -3.96 9.59 -0.96
N THR A 86 -2.87 8.81 -0.99
CA THR A 86 -2.08 8.61 -2.21
C THR A 86 -2.40 7.28 -2.92
N TYR A 87 -3.26 6.46 -2.31
CA TYR A 87 -3.70 5.17 -2.85
C TYR A 87 -4.68 5.35 -4.01
N THR A 88 -5.76 6.11 -3.81
CA THR A 88 -6.81 6.27 -4.82
C THR A 88 -6.29 6.82 -6.16
N PRO A 89 -5.46 7.88 -6.21
CA PRO A 89 -4.95 8.39 -7.48
C PRO A 89 -3.95 7.45 -8.18
N SER A 90 -3.38 6.47 -7.46
CA SER A 90 -2.42 5.51 -8.02
C SER A 90 -3.05 4.24 -8.58
N ILE A 91 -4.38 4.04 -8.45
CA ILE A 91 -5.09 2.91 -9.05
C ILE A 91 -4.86 2.86 -10.56
N GLY A 92 -4.50 1.68 -11.07
CA GLY A 92 -4.20 1.45 -12.49
C GLY A 92 -2.82 1.97 -12.91
N ARG A 93 -1.94 2.26 -11.96
CA ARG A 93 -0.55 2.72 -12.16
C ARG A 93 0.46 1.87 -11.38
N ASP A 94 0.08 0.65 -11.07
CA ASP A 94 0.88 -0.38 -10.41
C ASP A 94 2.14 -0.76 -11.21
N ALA A 95 3.00 -1.57 -10.58
CA ALA A 95 4.27 -2.03 -11.16
C ALA A 95 4.10 -2.89 -12.44
N CYS A 96 2.92 -3.47 -12.67
CA CYS A 96 2.64 -4.27 -13.88
C CYS A 96 2.41 -3.40 -15.12
N LYS A 97 2.18 -2.08 -14.97
CA LYS A 97 1.90 -1.20 -16.10
C LYS A 97 3.19 -0.88 -16.89
N PRO A 98 3.08 -0.58 -18.20
CA PRO A 98 4.26 -0.21 -18.98
C PRO A 98 4.89 1.10 -18.48
N VAL A 99 6.17 1.29 -18.85
CA VAL A 99 6.88 2.56 -18.65
C VAL A 99 6.06 3.72 -19.22
N GLY A 100 5.98 4.83 -18.49
CA GLY A 100 5.16 5.99 -18.82
C GLY A 100 3.73 5.94 -18.26
N VAL A 101 3.24 4.77 -17.85
CA VAL A 101 1.96 4.61 -17.13
C VAL A 101 2.19 4.30 -15.65
N ARG A 102 3.10 3.35 -15.35
CA ARG A 102 3.40 2.93 -13.97
C ARG A 102 3.94 4.08 -13.13
N TRP A 103 3.56 4.10 -11.86
CA TRP A 103 4.08 4.99 -10.83
C TRP A 103 4.97 4.26 -9.82
N VAL A 104 4.98 2.93 -9.87
CA VAL A 104 5.81 2.06 -9.03
C VAL A 104 6.80 1.33 -9.92
N GLU A 105 8.04 1.18 -9.43
CA GLU A 105 9.03 0.36 -10.10
C GLU A 105 8.78 -1.16 -9.93
N PRO A 106 9.06 -1.97 -10.97
CA PRO A 106 9.24 -3.41 -10.85
C PRO A 106 10.40 -3.74 -9.91
N GLU A 107 10.55 -5.00 -9.49
CA GLU A 107 11.60 -5.38 -8.52
C GLU A 107 13.01 -5.04 -9.03
N ASP A 108 13.34 -5.53 -10.23
CA ASP A 108 14.73 -5.50 -10.74
C ASP A 108 14.91 -4.61 -11.97
N VAL A 109 13.83 -4.08 -12.55
CA VAL A 109 13.84 -3.40 -13.86
C VAL A 109 13.18 -2.02 -13.80
N GLY A 110 13.85 -1.07 -13.14
CA GLY A 110 13.39 0.32 -12.97
C GLY A 110 14.51 1.33 -12.78
N ASP A 111 14.16 2.62 -12.85
CA ASP A 111 15.09 3.74 -12.60
C ASP A 111 15.22 4.05 -11.09
N GLY A 112 14.27 3.55 -10.29
CA GLY A 112 14.23 3.66 -8.83
C GLY A 112 14.42 2.32 -8.12
N ALA A 113 14.26 2.33 -6.79
CA ALA A 113 14.29 1.12 -5.99
C ALA A 113 13.08 0.23 -6.30
N GLY A 114 13.30 -1.07 -6.38
CA GLY A 114 12.23 -2.03 -6.66
C GLY A 114 11.05 -1.90 -5.71
N PHE A 115 9.83 -1.97 -6.24
CA PHE A 115 8.57 -1.78 -5.52
C PHE A 115 8.36 -0.41 -4.86
N HIS A 116 9.25 0.56 -5.09
CA HIS A 116 9.07 1.93 -4.62
C HIS A 116 8.47 2.81 -5.73
N PRO A 117 7.85 3.94 -5.37
CA PRO A 117 7.43 4.93 -6.36
C PRO A 117 8.60 5.37 -7.24
N ASN A 118 8.35 5.48 -8.54
CA ASN A 118 9.26 6.13 -9.47
C ASN A 118 9.08 7.66 -9.41
N GLY A 119 9.83 8.39 -10.23
CA GLY A 119 9.76 9.85 -10.24
C GLY A 119 8.36 10.42 -10.54
N ALA A 120 7.53 9.73 -11.32
CA ALA A 120 6.14 10.15 -11.55
C ALA A 120 5.26 9.87 -10.32
N GLY A 121 5.42 8.70 -9.68
CA GLY A 121 4.72 8.36 -8.45
C GLY A 121 5.04 9.33 -7.31
N HIS A 122 6.31 9.63 -7.07
CA HIS A 122 6.72 10.60 -6.05
C HIS A 122 6.17 12.01 -6.30
N ARG A 123 6.10 12.46 -7.57
CA ARG A 123 5.49 13.76 -7.90
C ARG A 123 4.01 13.78 -7.58
N ALA A 124 3.26 12.75 -7.98
CA ALA A 124 1.84 12.67 -7.69
C ALA A 124 1.55 12.61 -6.18
N MET A 125 2.30 11.81 -5.42
CA MET A 125 2.20 11.80 -3.95
C MET A 125 2.49 13.16 -3.34
N THR A 126 3.51 13.86 -3.86
CA THR A 126 3.86 15.22 -3.40
C THR A 126 2.71 16.19 -3.66
N GLU A 127 2.04 16.09 -4.80
CA GLU A 127 0.87 16.93 -5.13
C GLU A 127 -0.29 16.70 -4.14
N GLU A 128 -0.57 15.45 -3.76
CA GLU A 128 -1.59 15.13 -2.75
C GLU A 128 -1.22 15.68 -1.36
N VAL A 129 0.03 15.51 -0.94
CA VAL A 129 0.54 16.01 0.36
C VAL A 129 0.51 17.54 0.39
N VAL A 130 1.05 18.20 -0.64
CA VAL A 130 1.03 19.67 -0.73
C VAL A 130 -0.40 20.20 -0.80
N GLY A 131 -1.28 19.51 -1.52
CA GLY A 131 -2.71 19.83 -1.55
C GLY A 131 -3.35 19.74 -0.17
N ALA A 132 -2.97 18.76 0.65
CA ALA A 132 -3.44 18.62 2.01
C ALA A 132 -2.94 19.71 2.97
N LEU A 133 -1.68 20.11 2.85
CA LEU A 133 -1.06 21.14 3.69
C LEU A 133 -1.57 22.57 3.42
N ARG A 134 -2.25 22.79 2.28
CA ARG A 134 -2.77 24.09 1.87
C ARG A 134 -4.24 24.32 2.24
N ARG A 135 -4.90 23.32 2.83
CA ARG A 135 -6.29 23.41 3.30
C ARG A 135 -6.34 24.07 4.68
#